data_AF-A0AAW5Z9K0-F1
#
_entry.id   AF-A0AAW5Z9K0-F1
#
_cell.length_a   1.000
_cell.length_b   1.000
_cell.length_c   1.000
_cell.angle_alpha   90.00
_cell.angle_beta   90.00
_cell.angle_gamma   90.00
#
_symmetry.space_group_name_H-M   'P 1'
#
loop_
_entity.id
_entity.type
_entity.pdbx_description
1 polymer ?
#
loop_
_entity_poly.entity_id
_entity_poly.type
_entity_poly.pdbx_seq_one_letter_code
_entity_poly.pdbx_strand_id
1 'polypeptide(L)' 'LSKELGYLGSLAICNVPGSSLVRESDLALMTNAGTEIGVASTKAFTTQLTVLLMLVAKLSRLKGLDASIEHD' A
#
# COMPACT_ATOMS: atom_id res chain seq x y z
N LEU A 1 16.10 -10.50 -0.56
CA LEU A 1 15.35 -11.73 -0.89
C LEU A 1 14.38 -11.55 -2.07
N SER A 2 13.27 -10.80 -1.98
CA SER A 2 12.34 -10.65 -3.11
C SER A 2 13.01 -10.18 -4.41
N LYS A 3 14.01 -9.31 -4.32
CA LYS A 3 14.82 -8.80 -5.44
C LYS A 3 15.62 -9.87 -6.19
N GLU A 4 15.88 -11.02 -5.58
CA GLU A 4 16.65 -12.12 -6.17
C GLU A 4 15.76 -13.27 -6.68
N LEU A 5 14.45 -13.21 -6.44
CA LEU A 5 13.50 -14.32 -6.69
C LEU A 5 12.68 -14.17 -7.98
N GLY A 6 12.99 -13.19 -8.84
CA GLY A 6 12.30 -13.01 -10.12
C GLY A 6 10.86 -12.49 -10.01
N TYR A 7 10.51 -11.78 -8.93
CA TYR A 7 9.24 -11.05 -8.84
C TYR A 7 9.19 -9.92 -9.88
N LEU A 8 7.99 -9.62 -10.39
CA LEU A 8 7.77 -8.53 -11.36
C LEU A 8 8.19 -7.16 -10.83
N GLY A 9 8.07 -6.95 -9.51
CA GLY A 9 8.42 -5.72 -8.84
C GLY A 9 8.00 -5.76 -7.37
N SER A 10 8.29 -4.69 -6.65
CA SER A 10 8.02 -4.50 -5.23
C SER A 10 7.29 -3.20 -4.99
N LEU A 11 6.26 -3.25 -4.14
CA LEU A 11 5.43 -2.12 -3.75
C LEU A 11 5.48 -1.97 -2.23
N ALA A 12 5.92 -0.81 -1.74
CA ALA A 12 5.87 -0.46 -0.32
C ALA A 12 4.57 0.30 0.01
N ILE A 13 3.90 -0.11 1.09
CA ILE A 13 2.87 0.70 1.77
C ILE A 13 3.46 1.16 3.10
N CYS A 14 3.75 2.46 3.23
CA CYS A 14 4.47 2.97 4.39
C CYS A 14 3.95 4.36 4.80
N ASN A 15 4.08 4.69 6.09
CA ASN A 15 3.72 6.01 6.59
C ASN A 15 4.91 6.98 6.62
N VAL A 16 6.15 6.47 6.60
CA VAL A 16 7.37 7.28 6.76
C VAL A 16 8.08 7.43 5.41
N PRO A 17 8.07 8.65 4.81
CA PRO A 17 8.79 8.92 3.57
C PRO A 17 10.29 8.67 3.74
N GLY A 18 10.92 8.16 2.68
CA GLY A 18 12.38 7.96 2.66
C GLY A 18 12.90 6.88 3.60
N SER A 19 12.05 6.06 4.24
CA SER A 19 12.49 4.86 4.97
C SER A 19 13.19 3.86 4.03
N SER A 20 14.01 2.96 4.56
CA SER A 20 14.74 1.97 3.73
C SER A 20 13.78 1.13 2.89
N LEU A 21 12.64 0.70 3.46
CA LEU A 21 11.62 -0.04 2.73
C LEU A 21 11.07 0.73 1.52
N VAL A 22 10.83 2.04 1.68
CA VAL A 22 10.36 2.90 0.58
C VAL A 22 11.46 3.11 -0.47
N ARG A 23 12.70 3.34 -0.06
CA ARG A 23 13.82 3.58 -1.01
C ARG A 23 14.19 2.34 -1.82
N GLU A 24 14.03 1.15 -1.25
CA GLU A 24 14.40 -0.11 -1.89
C GLU A 24 13.27 -0.73 -2.72
N SER A 25 12.05 -0.19 -2.64
CA SER A 25 10.89 -0.66 -3.41
C SER A 25 10.77 0.06 -4.76
N ASP A 26 10.24 -0.64 -5.76
CA ASP A 26 10.07 -0.09 -7.12
C ASP A 26 8.91 0.91 -7.20
N LEU A 27 7.89 0.68 -6.36
CA LEU A 27 6.73 1.54 -6.18
C LEU A 27 6.49 1.81 -4.69
N ALA A 28 5.86 2.93 -4.37
CA ALA A 28 5.46 3.26 -3.00
C ALA A 28 4.08 3.94 -2.96
N LEU A 29 3.23 3.50 -2.04
CA LEU A 29 1.99 4.16 -1.65
C LEU A 29 2.11 4.64 -0.21
N MET A 30 2.09 5.95 -0.04
CA MET A 30 2.16 6.56 1.29
C MET A 30 0.78 6.50 1.95
N THR A 31 0.73 6.04 3.20
CA THR A 31 -0.53 5.97 3.94
C THR A 31 -1.04 7.34 4.39
N ASN A 32 -0.16 8.34 4.43
CA ASN A 32 -0.48 9.74 4.79
C ASN A 32 -1.20 9.89 6.14
N ALA A 33 -0.93 8.99 7.10
CA ALA A 33 -1.50 9.05 8.45
C ALA A 33 -0.86 10.12 9.35
N GLY A 34 0.26 10.71 8.89
CA GLY A 34 1.11 11.60 9.69
C GLY A 34 1.85 10.83 10.81
N THR A 35 2.74 11.51 11.53
CA THR A 35 3.60 10.89 12.55
C THR A 35 2.80 10.17 13.65
N GLU A 36 3.09 8.90 13.89
CA GLU A 36 2.45 8.10 14.94
C GLU A 36 3.40 8.03 16.16
N ILE A 37 3.03 8.72 17.24
CA ILE A 37 3.86 8.85 18.46
C ILE A 37 3.60 7.69 19.43
N GLY A 38 2.36 7.20 19.47
CA GLY A 38 2.01 6.06 20.30
C GLY A 38 2.67 4.78 19.81
N VAL A 39 3.12 3.94 20.74
CA VAL A 39 3.71 2.63 20.42
C VAL A 39 2.67 1.70 19.79
N ALA A 40 1.42 1.73 20.29
CA ALA A 40 0.33 0.98 19.70
C ALA A 40 -0.15 1.67 18.42
N SER A 41 -0.08 0.96 17.30
CA SER A 41 -0.53 1.50 16.02
C SER A 41 -2.05 1.59 15.96
N THR A 42 -2.56 2.73 15.50
CA THR A 42 -4.01 3.00 15.43
C THR A 42 -4.36 3.60 14.08
N LYS A 43 -3.89 4.82 13.82
CA LYS A 43 -4.13 5.53 12.55
C LYS A 43 -3.31 4.95 11.39
N ALA A 44 -2.08 4.50 11.64
CA ALA A 44 -1.30 3.89 10.58
C ALA A 44 -1.93 2.55 10.16
N PHE A 45 -2.47 1.78 11.11
CA PHE A 45 -3.19 0.55 10.81
C PHE A 45 -4.44 0.77 9.94
N THR A 46 -5.34 1.70 10.31
CA THR A 46 -6.56 1.93 9.52
C THR A 46 -6.27 2.50 8.14
N THR A 47 -5.29 3.41 8.01
CA THR A 47 -4.87 3.92 6.70
C THR A 47 -4.17 2.87 5.83
N GLN A 48 -3.46 1.90 6.41
CA GLN A 48 -2.95 0.75 5.67
C GLN A 48 -4.09 -0.07 5.05
N LEU A 49 -5.17 -0.33 5.80
CA LEU A 49 -6.35 -1.01 5.28
C LEU A 49 -7.01 -0.21 4.15
N THR A 50 -7.13 1.12 4.29
CA THR A 50 -7.65 1.99 3.23
C THR A 50 -6.82 1.91 1.95
N VAL A 51 -5.49 1.96 2.07
CA VAL A 51 -4.58 1.85 0.90
C VAL A 51 -4.68 0.47 0.24
N LEU A 52 -4.78 -0.61 1.04
CA LEU A 52 -4.99 -1.95 0.51
C LEU A 52 -6.32 -2.07 -0.24
N LEU A 53 -7.40 -1.48 0.28
CA LEU A 53 -8.69 -1.48 -0.40
C LEU A 53 -8.63 -0.72 -1.74
N MET A 54 -7.97 0.44 -1.77
CA MET A 54 -7.74 1.19 -3.02
C MET A 54 -6.89 0.40 -4.03
N LEU A 55 -5.91 -0.37 -3.54
CA LEU A 55 -5.09 -1.23 -4.38
C LEU A 55 -5.92 -2.38 -4.99
N VAL A 56 -6.81 -2.99 -4.20
CA VAL A 56 -7.74 -4.02 -4.67
C VAL A 56 -8.66 -3.46 -5.76
N ALA A 57 -9.28 -2.31 -5.54
CA ALA A 57 -10.11 -1.60 -6.52
C ALA A 57 -9.34 -1.28 -7.82
N LYS A 58 -8.08 -0.84 -7.70
CA LYS A 58 -7.26 -0.58 -8.89
C LYS A 58 -6.97 -1.85 -9.68
N LEU A 59 -6.64 -2.95 -9.00
CA LEU A 59 -6.33 -4.23 -9.63
C LEU A 59 -7.57 -4.90 -10.23
N SER A 60 -8.75 -4.79 -9.60
CA SER A 60 -10.01 -5.32 -10.14
C SER A 60 -10.37 -4.65 -11.46
N ARG A 61 -10.30 -3.30 -11.52
CA ARG A 61 -10.54 -2.53 -12.75
C ARG A 61 -9.60 -2.90 -13.88
N LEU A 62 -8.31 -3.12 -13.57
CA LEU A 62 -7.33 -3.56 -14.56
C LEU A 62 -7.60 -4.99 -15.09
N LYS A 63 -8.28 -5.82 -14.30
CA LYS A 63 -8.70 -7.17 -14.68
C LYS A 63 -10.07 -7.20 -15.39
N GLY A 64 -10.69 -6.05 -15.63
CA GLY A 64 -11.98 -5.96 -16.31
C GLY A 64 -13.18 -6.31 -15.44
N LEU A 65 -13.04 -6.28 -14.11
CA LEU A 65 -14.19 -6.38 -13.21
C LEU A 65 -15.02 -5.09 -13.28
N ASP A 66 -16.34 -5.24 -13.14
CA ASP A 66 -17.27 -4.12 -13.18
C ASP A 66 -17.02 -3.15 -12.03
N ALA A 67 -17.02 -1.85 -12.35
CA ALA A 67 -16.83 -0.76 -11.38
C ALA A 67 -18.01 -0.64 -10.40
N SER A 68 -19.15 -1.25 -10.70
CA SER A 68 -20.28 -1.35 -9.77
C SER A 68 -19.92 -2.09 -8.47
N ILE A 69 -18.98 -3.04 -8.52
CA ILE A 69 -18.50 -3.80 -7.35
C ILE A 69 -17.87 -2.90 -6.27
N GLU A 70 -17.38 -1.72 -6.64
CA GLU A 70 -16.76 -0.77 -5.69
C GLU A 70 -17.79 0.09 -4.94
N HIS A 71 -19.06 0.10 -5.38
CA HIS A 71 -20.12 0.99 -4.89
C HIS A 71 -21.19 0.28 -4.04
N ASP A 72 -21.11 -1.04 -3.89
CA ASP A 72 -21.96 -1.85 -3.00
C ASP A 72 -21.29 -2.06 -1.62
#